data_AF-A0A103YLN3-F1
#
_entry.id   AF-A0A103YLN3-F1
#
_cell.length_a   1.000
_cell.length_b   1.000
_cell.length_c   1.000
_cell.angle_alpha   90.00
_cell.angle_beta   90.00
_cell.angle_gamma   90.00
#
_symmetry.space_group_name_H-M   'P 1'
#
loop_
_entity.id
_entity.type
_entity.pdbx_description
1 polymer ?
#
loop_
_entity_poly.entity_id
_entity_poly.type
_entity_poly.pdbx_seq_one_letter_code
_entity_poly.pdbx_strand_id
1 'polypeptide(L)' 'MGFKLVRGAYMSSERKLANSLCVESPVHNRINDTHHCFNKCASFMLDEVSTGGGGLIVATHNLESGTTVSYAANWIPKRE' A
#
# COMPACT_ATOMS: atom_id res chain seq x y z
N MET A 1 14.59 -5.96 -7.88
CA MET A 1 13.96 -6.13 -6.55
C MET A 1 12.45 -6.19 -6.71
N GLY A 2 11.75 -6.92 -5.85
CA GLY A 2 10.29 -7.06 -5.90
C GLY A 2 9.66 -6.66 -4.58
N PHE A 3 8.58 -5.88 -4.63
CA PHE A 3 7.88 -5.35 -3.46
C PHE A 3 6.44 -5.86 -3.41
N LYS A 4 5.99 -6.27 -2.21
CA LYS A 4 4.59 -6.55 -1.92
C LYS A 4 4.03 -5.43 -1.06
N LEU A 5 3.11 -4.64 -1.62
CA LEU A 5 2.43 -3.58 -0.91
C LEU A 5 1.14 -4.11 -0.27
N VAL A 6 1.01 -3.93 1.04
CA VAL A 6 -0.17 -4.31 1.85
C VAL A 6 -0.58 -3.12 2.74
N ARG A 7 -1.81 -3.14 3.27
CA ARG A 7 -2.21 -2.16 4.29
C ARG A 7 -1.62 -2.45 5.67
N GLY A 8 -1.24 -3.70 5.93
CA GLY A 8 -0.85 -4.23 7.23
C GLY A 8 -1.90 -5.22 7.77
N ALA A 9 -1.48 -6.10 8.69
CA ALA A 9 -2.33 -7.14 9.27
C ALA A 9 -2.52 -7.01 10.79
N TYR A 10 -1.78 -6.12 11.45
CA TYR A 10 -1.62 -6.11 12.91
C TYR A 10 -2.11 -4.83 13.60
N MET A 11 -2.93 -3.99 12.95
CA MET A 11 -3.31 -2.66 13.48
C MET A 11 -3.90 -2.69 14.88
N SER A 12 -4.71 -3.71 15.21
CA SER A 12 -5.28 -3.87 16.55
C SER A 12 -4.20 -4.18 17.60
N SER A 13 -3.28 -5.10 17.28
CA SER A 13 -2.18 -5.49 18.16
C SER A 13 -1.18 -4.37 18.34
N GLU A 14 -0.83 -3.64 17.27
CA GLU A 14 0.07 -2.48 17.32
C GLU A 14 -0.49 -1.37 18.23
N ARG A 15 -1.79 -1.07 18.13
CA ARG A 15 -2.43 -0.09 19.02
C ARG A 15 -2.44 -0.55 20.48
N LYS A 16 -2.74 -1.82 20.73
CA LYS A 16 -2.71 -2.40 22.09
C LYS A 16 -1.31 -2.33 22.69
N LEU A 17 -0.29 -2.66 21.89
CA LEU A 17 1.11 -2.61 22.31
C LEU A 17 1.53 -1.18 22.63
N ALA A 18 1.27 -0.22 21.73
CA ALA A 18 1.59 1.19 21.95
C ALA A 18 0.93 1.73 23.23
N ASN A 19 -0.35 1.40 23.45
CA ASN A 19 -1.06 1.79 24.67
C ASN A 19 -0.43 1.16 25.94
N SER A 20 -0.03 -0.11 25.89
CA SER A 20 0.65 -0.77 27.03
C SER A 20 2.02 -0.16 27.37
N LEU A 21 2.67 0.44 26.39
CA LEU A 21 3.96 1.11 26.53
C LEU A 21 3.82 2.62 26.81
N CYS A 22 2.58 3.14 26.86
CA CYS A 22 2.29 4.57 26.96
C CYS A 22 2.99 5.41 25.87
N VAL A 23 3.11 4.88 24.65
CA VAL A 23 3.68 5.57 23.48
C VAL A 23 2.63 5.79 22.40
N GLU A 24 2.93 6.70 21.47
CA GLU A 24 2.08 6.91 20.29
C GLU A 24 2.02 5.64 19.42
N SER A 25 0.84 5.36 18.86
CA SER A 25 0.69 4.22 17.96
C SER A 25 1.41 4.45 16.63
N PRO A 26 2.19 3.47 16.13
CA PRO A 26 2.90 3.61 14.86
C PRO A 26 1.97 3.48 13.63
N VAL A 27 0.69 3.16 13.83
CA VAL A 27 -0.28 2.98 12.74
C VAL A 27 -1.31 4.10 12.74
N HIS A 28 -1.85 4.43 11.57
CA HIS A 28 -2.85 5.49 11.46
C HIS A 28 -4.09 5.22 12.33
N ASN A 29 -4.68 6.30 12.83
CA ASN A 29 -5.83 6.25 13.73
C ASN A 29 -7.11 5.85 13.00
N ARG A 30 -7.32 6.31 11.76
CA ARG A 30 -8.52 5.99 10.96
C ARG A 30 -8.17 5.08 9.79
N ILE A 31 -9.10 4.19 9.47
CA ILE A 31 -8.98 3.29 8.33
C ILE A 31 -8.86 4.04 6.99
N ASN A 32 -9.54 5.18 6.87
CA ASN A 32 -9.49 6.03 5.69
C ASN A 32 -8.08 6.60 5.45
N ASP A 33 -7.36 6.97 6.51
CA ASP A 33 -5.97 7.42 6.41
C ASP A 33 -5.08 6.28 5.90
N THR A 34 -5.30 5.05 6.36
CA THR A 34 -4.59 3.86 5.82
C THR A 34 -4.92 3.63 4.35
N HIS A 35 -6.17 3.87 3.92
CA HIS A 35 -6.54 3.76 2.51
C HIS A 35 -5.83 4.81 1.65
N HIS A 36 -5.80 6.07 2.10
CA HIS A 36 -5.09 7.13 1.39
C HIS A 36 -3.59 6.89 1.33
N CYS A 37 -2.96 6.47 2.43
CA CYS A 37 -1.55 6.12 2.47
C CYS A 37 -1.23 4.96 1.50
N PHE A 38 -2.02 3.88 1.55
CA PHE A 38 -1.86 2.75 0.64
C PHE A 38 -1.98 3.15 -0.83
N ASN A 39 -3.00 3.93 -1.21
CA ASN A 39 -3.20 4.37 -2.59
C ASN A 39 -2.06 5.28 -3.07
N LYS A 40 -1.55 6.19 -2.22
CA LYS A 40 -0.39 7.04 -2.54
C LYS A 40 0.87 6.20 -2.76
N CYS A 41 1.17 5.25 -1.87
CA CYS A 41 2.30 4.34 -2.01
C CYS A 41 2.17 3.47 -3.27
N ALA A 42 0.96 2.98 -3.59
CA ALA A 42 0.74 2.19 -4.78
C ALA A 42 1.03 3.00 -6.05
N SER A 43 0.55 4.25 -6.11
CA SER A 43 0.83 5.15 -7.23
C SER A 43 2.32 5.44 -7.39
N PHE A 44 3.01 5.75 -6.28
CA PHE A 44 4.45 5.99 -6.28
C PHE A 44 5.22 4.76 -6.77
N MET A 45 4.93 3.59 -6.21
CA MET A 45 5.62 2.36 -6.60
C MET A 45 5.33 1.95 -8.05
N LEU A 46 4.12 2.23 -8.57
CA LEU A 46 3.80 2.00 -9.98
C LEU A 46 4.69 2.84 -10.90
N ASP A 47 4.88 4.12 -10.55
CA ASP A 47 5.72 5.04 -11.32
C ASP A 47 7.17 4.56 -11.35
N GLU A 48 7.71 4.19 -10.18
CA GLU A 48 9.06 3.65 -10.04
C GLU A 48 9.28 2.37 -10.85
N VAL A 49 8.36 1.39 -10.80
CA VAL A 49 8.53 0.14 -11.57
C VAL A 49 8.30 0.31 -13.06
N SER A 50 7.53 1.33 -13.48
CA SER A 50 7.29 1.61 -14.90
C SER A 50 8.57 2.05 -15.64
N THR A 51 9.46 2.76 -14.94
CA THR A 51 10.69 3.32 -15.49
C THR A 51 11.94 2.53 -15.09
N GLY A 52 12.06 2.16 -13.81
CA GLY A 52 13.30 1.63 -13.20
C GLY A 52 13.45 0.10 -13.22
N GLY A 53 12.41 -0.63 -13.61
CA GLY A 53 12.39 -2.09 -13.55
C GLY A 53 12.24 -2.63 -12.12
N GLY A 54 11.84 -3.90 -12.00
CA GLY A 54 11.45 -4.51 -10.73
C GLY A 54 10.02 -5.05 -10.78
N GLY A 55 9.49 -5.49 -9.64
CA GLY A 55 8.16 -6.05 -9.56
C GLY A 55 7.37 -5.45 -8.40
N LEU A 56 6.09 -5.20 -8.63
CA LEU A 56 5.16 -4.73 -7.60
C LEU A 56 3.97 -5.69 -7.53
N ILE A 57 3.70 -6.20 -6.34
CA ILE A 57 2.46 -6.91 -6.01
C ILE A 57 1.62 -6.00 -5.14
N VAL A 58 0.44 -5.61 -5.64
CA VAL A 58 -0.54 -4.85 -4.88
C VAL A 58 -1.53 -5.82 -4.23
N ALA A 59 -1.33 -6.11 -2.95
CA ALA A 59 -2.13 -7.09 -2.21
C ALA A 59 -3.29 -6.41 -1.48
N THR A 60 -4.46 -6.40 -2.13
CA THR A 60 -5.67 -5.74 -1.62
C THR A 60 -6.93 -6.52 -1.97
N HIS A 61 -7.88 -6.59 -1.03
CA HIS A 61 -9.27 -6.99 -1.29
C HIS A 61 -10.21 -5.79 -1.45
N ASN A 62 -9.72 -4.57 -1.21
CA ASN A 62 -10.48 -3.35 -1.49
C ASN A 62 -10.58 -3.16 -3.01
N LEU A 63 -11.81 -3.28 -3.52
CA LEU A 63 -12.12 -3.19 -4.95
C LEU A 63 -11.72 -1.84 -5.54
N GLU A 64 -12.01 -0.74 -4.86
CA GLU A 64 -11.68 0.61 -5.33
C GLU A 64 -10.17 0.77 -5.55
N SER A 65 -9.35 0.37 -4.57
CA SER A 65 -7.88 0.39 -4.71
C SER A 65 -7.39 -0.53 -5.81
N GLY A 66 -7.94 -1.75 -5.91
CA GLY A 66 -7.55 -2.71 -6.95
C GLY A 66 -7.86 -2.18 -8.35
N THR A 67 -9.06 -1.63 -8.53
CA THR A 67 -9.51 -1.01 -9.79
C THR A 67 -8.67 0.21 -10.14
N THR A 68 -8.40 1.11 -9.18
CA THR A 68 -7.58 2.30 -9.39
C THR A 68 -6.18 1.95 -9.88
N VAL A 69 -5.53 0.99 -9.21
CA VAL A 69 -4.20 0.51 -9.59
C VAL A 69 -4.21 -0.20 -10.94
N SER A 70 -5.24 -0.98 -11.24
CA SER A 70 -5.39 -1.66 -12.53
C SER A 70 -5.49 -0.66 -13.69
N TYR A 71 -6.33 0.37 -13.55
CA TYR A 71 -6.40 1.45 -14.53
C TYR A 71 -5.07 2.18 -14.67
N ALA A 72 -4.35 2.38 -13.57
CA ALA A 72 -3.03 2.98 -13.59
C ALA A 72 -1.99 2.11 -14.32
N ALA A 73 -2.00 0.80 -14.10
CA ALA A 73 -1.04 -0.08 -14.77
C ALA A 73 -1.22 -0.13 -16.30
N ASN A 74 -2.43 0.18 -16.83
CA ASN A 74 -2.72 0.07 -18.26
C ASN A 74 -1.93 1.05 -19.14
N TRP A 75 -1.41 2.15 -18.60
CA TRP A 75 -0.56 3.07 -19.37
C TRP A 75 0.90 2.60 -19.47
N ILE A 76 1.30 1.61 -18.67
CA ILE A 76 2.68 1.11 -18.66
C ILE A 76 2.91 0.26 -19.92
N PRO A 77 3.87 0.60 -20.79
CA PRO A 77 4.17 -0.19 -21.97
C PRO A 77 4.52 -1.63 -21.60
N LYS A 78 3.85 -2.61 -22.20
CA LYS A 78 4.23 -4.01 -22.05
C LYS A 78 5.56 -4.23 -22.77
N ARG A 79 6.58 -4.67 -22.03
CA ARG A 79 7.84 -5.12 -22.63
C ARG A 79 7.62 -6.54 -23.17
N GLU A 80 8.01 -6.75 -24.42
CA GLU A 80 8.01 -8.07 -25.10
C GLU A 80 9.02 -9.03 -24.47
#